data_AF-A0AAU7U9Q5-F1
#
_entry.id   AF-A0AAU7U9Q5-F1
#
_cell.length_a   1.000
_cell.length_b   1.000
_cell.length_c   1.000
_cell.angle_alpha   90.00
_cell.angle_beta   90.00
_cell.angle_gamma   90.00
#
_symmetry.space_group_name_H-M   'P 1'
#
loop_
_entity.id
_entity.type
_entity.pdbx_description
1 polymer ?
#
loop_
_entity_poly.entity_id
_entity_poly.type
_entity_poly.pdbx_seq_one_letter_code
_entity_poly.pdbx_strand_id
1 'polypeptide(L)'
;MAARRRRRDHPVSPAPTSLQDFPPALQPRLVEAVRTDQPLLALQEVLRQAGADRPVPELHALAWTVLGLPGPAPEPGKATSYAALAGLAELHDVGRSADVAALARLLSREEELVPDLRAARPWLPPGRPEELLEAVFSSEWSGFLGRLGASGAWVYAASVAELQQLGHRYGQLVEAFLNSRASEVLLALAGADRPLLLRLERASPRPLTPLETRAAQVQMLSRAEATFWDAARQQAMTQRDAWASRQR
;
A
#
# COMPACT_ATOMS: atom_id res chain seq x y z
N MET A 1 -25.26 54.57 6.10
CA MET A 1 -24.91 53.84 7.34
C MET A 1 -24.69 52.37 7.00
N ALA A 2 -23.44 51.94 6.79
CA ALA A 2 -23.08 50.56 6.45
C ALA A 2 -22.29 49.95 7.60
N ALA A 3 -22.90 49.03 8.35
CA ALA A 3 -22.26 48.33 9.46
C ALA A 3 -21.41 47.17 8.90
N ARG A 4 -20.10 47.39 8.72
CA ARG A 4 -19.11 46.34 8.45
C ARG A 4 -18.95 45.46 9.71
N ARG A 5 -19.58 44.29 9.71
CA ARG A 5 -19.29 43.22 10.69
C ARG A 5 -17.91 42.66 10.38
N ARG A 6 -16.93 42.94 11.24
CA ARG A 6 -15.63 42.26 11.25
C ARG A 6 -15.84 40.82 11.71
N ARG A 7 -15.64 39.84 10.82
CA ARG A 7 -15.45 38.44 11.22
C ARG A 7 -14.14 38.39 12.03
N ARG A 8 -14.21 37.82 13.23
CA ARG A 8 -13.02 37.46 13.99
C ARG A 8 -12.47 36.19 13.34
N ASP A 9 -11.32 36.30 12.69
CA ASP A 9 -10.53 35.13 12.32
C ASP A 9 -10.01 34.51 13.62
N HIS A 10 -10.55 33.35 13.98
CA HIS A 10 -9.92 32.50 14.97
C HIS A 10 -8.69 31.86 14.34
N PRO A 11 -7.52 31.87 15.02
CA PRO A 11 -6.36 31.15 14.53
C PRO A 11 -6.73 29.67 14.46
N VAL A 12 -6.70 29.12 13.24
CA VAL A 12 -6.74 27.67 13.03
C VAL A 12 -5.44 27.15 13.62
N SER A 13 -5.49 26.63 14.85
CA SER A 13 -4.39 25.86 15.41
C SER A 13 -4.04 24.76 14.41
N PRO A 14 -2.75 24.55 14.08
CA PRO A 14 -2.35 23.47 13.19
C PRO A 14 -2.95 22.17 13.71
N ALA A 15 -3.57 21.39 12.82
CA ALA A 15 -4.14 20.11 13.19
C ALA A 15 -3.05 19.26 13.86
N PRO A 16 -3.33 18.61 15.00
CA PRO A 16 -2.37 17.75 15.67
C PRO A 16 -1.88 16.71 14.66
N THR A 17 -0.59 16.78 14.34
CA THR A 17 0.07 15.90 13.37
C THR A 17 0.52 14.60 14.03
N SER A 18 0.48 14.52 15.36
CA SER A 18 0.96 13.40 16.15
C SER A 18 -0.06 12.91 17.17
N LEU A 19 -0.08 11.60 17.44
CA LEU A 19 -0.84 11.03 18.54
C LEU A 19 -0.43 11.61 19.91
N GLN A 20 0.81 12.09 20.03
CA GLN A 20 1.35 12.69 21.24
C GLN A 20 0.74 14.07 21.55
N ASP A 21 0.11 14.71 20.56
CA ASP A 21 -0.57 15.99 20.74
C ASP A 21 -1.89 15.84 21.53
N PHE A 22 -2.34 14.60 21.77
CA PHE A 22 -3.55 14.29 22.53
C PHE A 22 -3.21 13.92 23.99
N PRO A 23 -4.07 14.29 24.95
CA PRO A 23 -3.98 13.84 26.34
C PRO A 23 -3.72 12.33 26.42
N PRO A 24 -2.79 11.86 27.28
CA PRO A 24 -2.47 10.42 27.39
C PRO A 24 -3.69 9.51 27.63
N ALA A 25 -4.71 10.02 28.33
CA ALA A 25 -5.96 9.30 28.57
C ALA A 25 -6.83 9.07 27.32
N LEU A 26 -6.66 9.88 26.25
CA LEU A 26 -7.42 9.76 25.00
C LEU A 26 -6.73 8.85 23.97
N GLN A 27 -5.40 8.74 24.01
CA GLN A 27 -4.61 7.96 23.06
C GLN A 27 -5.11 6.50 22.88
N PRO A 28 -5.33 5.69 23.93
CA PRO A 28 -5.81 4.31 23.74
C PRO A 28 -7.22 4.26 23.12
N ARG A 29 -8.07 5.26 23.38
CA ARG A 29 -9.43 5.32 22.82
C ARG A 29 -9.41 5.67 21.33
N LEU A 30 -8.47 6.51 20.91
CA LEU A 30 -8.25 6.83 19.49
C LEU A 30 -7.75 5.60 18.72
N VAL A 31 -6.82 4.84 19.32
CA VAL A 31 -6.31 3.57 18.75
C VAL A 31 -7.42 2.54 18.61
N GLU A 32 -8.29 2.41 19.61
CA GLU A 32 -9.42 1.49 19.52
C GLU A 32 -10.45 1.94 18.48
N ALA A 33 -10.72 3.25 18.39
CA ALA A 33 -11.66 3.80 17.43
C ALA A 33 -11.32 3.45 15.98
N VAL A 34 -10.04 3.54 15.58
CA VAL A 34 -9.61 3.23 14.20
C VAL A 34 -9.67 1.75 13.84
N ARG A 35 -9.88 0.87 14.83
CA ARG A 35 -10.01 -0.59 14.64
C ARG A 35 -11.46 -1.07 14.55
N THR A 36 -12.42 -0.17 14.75
CA THR A 36 -13.85 -0.49 14.63
C THR A 36 -14.28 -0.58 13.17
N ASP A 37 -15.46 -1.18 12.93
CA ASP A 37 -16.05 -1.25 11.59
C ASP A 37 -16.35 0.13 10.98
N GLN A 38 -16.40 1.18 11.80
CA GLN A 38 -16.70 2.55 11.41
C GLN A 38 -15.64 3.52 11.96
N PRO A 39 -14.39 3.45 11.46
CA PRO A 39 -13.25 4.10 12.11
C PRO A 39 -13.39 5.62 12.20
N LEU A 40 -13.92 6.28 11.15
CA LEU A 40 -14.10 7.73 11.14
C LEU A 40 -15.23 8.19 12.08
N LEU A 41 -16.31 7.43 12.18
CA LEU A 41 -17.43 7.76 13.09
C LEU A 41 -17.04 7.50 14.55
N ALA A 42 -16.34 6.42 14.83
CA ALA A 42 -15.82 6.13 16.16
C ALA A 42 -14.80 7.20 16.62
N LEU A 43 -13.90 7.64 15.73
CA LEU A 43 -12.98 8.74 16.03
C LEU A 43 -13.72 10.05 16.30
N GLN A 44 -14.71 10.38 15.47
CA GLN A 44 -15.53 11.57 15.66
C GLN A 44 -16.21 11.55 17.03
N GLU A 45 -16.77 10.41 17.43
CA GLU A 45 -17.45 10.26 18.72
C GLU A 45 -16.49 10.40 19.91
N VAL A 46 -15.30 9.77 19.85
CA VAL A 46 -14.28 9.91 20.91
C VAL A 46 -13.86 11.37 21.05
N LEU A 47 -13.65 12.07 19.94
CA LEU A 47 -13.24 13.48 19.93
C LEU A 47 -14.36 14.42 20.40
N ARG A 48 -15.61 14.16 20.01
CA ARG A 48 -16.78 14.91 20.46
C ARG A 48 -16.97 14.80 21.98
N GLN A 49 -16.81 13.61 22.55
CA GLN A 49 -16.86 13.40 24.00
C GLN A 49 -15.75 14.15 24.76
N ALA A 50 -14.62 14.40 24.10
CA ALA A 50 -13.51 15.18 24.63
C ALA A 50 -13.64 16.70 24.37
N GLY A 51 -14.74 17.16 23.73
CA GLY A 51 -14.94 18.56 23.37
C GLY A 51 -14.05 19.05 22.22
N ALA A 52 -13.50 18.14 21.42
CA ALA A 52 -12.54 18.41 20.36
C ALA A 52 -13.10 18.01 18.98
N ASP A 53 -14.27 18.53 18.60
CA ASP A 53 -14.90 18.20 17.31
C ASP A 53 -14.02 18.63 16.12
N ARG A 54 -14.01 17.81 15.07
CA ARG A 54 -13.08 17.92 13.93
C ARG A 54 -13.78 17.65 12.61
N PRO A 55 -13.40 18.34 11.53
CA PRO A 55 -13.93 18.04 10.19
C PRO A 55 -13.37 16.70 9.67
N VAL A 56 -14.11 16.06 8.76
CA VAL A 56 -13.78 14.74 8.19
C VAL A 56 -12.35 14.62 7.64
N PRO A 57 -11.77 15.63 6.95
CA PRO A 57 -10.37 15.57 6.52
C PRO A 57 -9.36 15.45 7.66
N GLU A 58 -9.59 16.13 8.78
CA GLU A 58 -8.72 16.05 9.96
C GLU A 58 -8.89 14.70 10.67
N LEU A 59 -10.10 14.15 10.72
CA LEU A 59 -10.35 12.80 11.25
C LEU A 59 -9.63 11.73 10.42
N HIS A 60 -9.62 11.87 9.09
CA HIS A 60 -8.91 10.96 8.22
C HIS A 60 -7.40 11.05 8.43
N ALA A 61 -6.82 12.25 8.42
CA ALA A 61 -5.40 12.45 8.71
C ALA A 61 -5.01 11.85 10.08
N LEU A 62 -5.84 12.09 11.11
CA LEU A 62 -5.64 11.52 12.43
C LEU A 62 -5.67 9.99 12.40
N ALA A 63 -6.60 9.37 11.66
CA ALA A 63 -6.66 7.92 11.56
C ALA A 63 -5.38 7.30 11.00
N TRP A 64 -4.79 7.93 9.98
CA TRP A 64 -3.50 7.50 9.42
C TRP A 64 -2.37 7.63 10.43
N THR A 65 -2.30 8.75 11.15
CA THR A 65 -1.32 8.95 12.23
C THR A 65 -1.47 7.92 13.34
N VAL A 66 -2.71 7.63 13.76
CA VAL A 66 -3.00 6.62 14.80
C VAL A 66 -2.58 5.22 14.36
N LEU A 67 -2.74 4.89 13.07
CA LEU A 67 -2.27 3.64 12.49
C LEU A 67 -0.76 3.60 12.24
N GLY A 68 -0.04 4.70 12.48
CA GLY A 68 1.40 4.80 12.18
C GLY A 68 1.71 4.77 10.68
N LEU A 69 0.72 5.06 9.84
CA LEU A 69 0.86 5.04 8.39
C LEU A 69 1.35 6.40 7.88
N PRO A 70 2.22 6.43 6.86
CA PRO A 70 2.57 7.68 6.19
C PRO A 70 1.30 8.26 5.58
N GLY A 71 0.91 9.48 6.01
CA GLY A 71 -0.36 10.09 5.59
C GLY A 71 -0.54 10.12 4.07
N PRO A 72 -1.80 10.11 3.58
CA PRO A 72 -2.05 10.13 2.15
C PRO A 72 -1.46 11.42 1.57
N ALA A 73 -0.57 11.30 0.58
CA ALA A 73 0.01 12.48 -0.07
C ALA A 73 -1.10 13.15 -0.89
N PRO A 74 -1.46 14.42 -0.59
CA PRO A 74 -2.41 15.13 -1.41
C PRO A 74 -1.67 15.59 -2.68
N GLU A 75 -1.71 14.78 -3.73
CA GLU A 75 -1.55 15.27 -5.10
C GLU A 75 -2.96 15.44 -5.68
N PRO A 76 -3.68 16.53 -5.35
CA PRO A 76 -4.99 16.79 -5.93
C PRO A 76 -4.82 17.04 -7.43
N GLY A 77 -5.51 16.26 -8.27
CA GLY A 77 -5.85 16.71 -9.62
C GLY A 77 -5.69 15.73 -10.77
N LYS A 78 -5.16 14.52 -10.56
CA LYS A 78 -5.16 13.50 -11.63
C LYS A 78 -5.85 12.24 -11.13
N ALA A 79 -7.05 11.98 -11.65
CA ALA A 79 -7.67 10.67 -11.49
C ALA A 79 -6.71 9.64 -12.11
N THR A 80 -6.08 8.81 -11.29
CA THR A 80 -5.17 7.78 -11.78
C THR A 80 -6.03 6.68 -12.42
N SER A 81 -5.93 6.54 -13.74
CA SER A 81 -6.73 5.55 -14.48
C SER A 81 -6.37 4.12 -14.08
N TYR A 82 -7.31 3.18 -14.26
CA TYR A 82 -7.03 1.74 -14.08
C TYR A 82 -5.77 1.30 -14.84
N ALA A 83 -5.60 1.75 -16.09
CA ALA A 83 -4.44 1.39 -16.91
C ALA A 83 -3.11 1.88 -16.29
N ALA A 84 -3.11 3.04 -15.64
CA ALA A 84 -1.94 3.57 -14.97
C ALA A 84 -1.63 2.82 -13.65
N LEU A 85 -2.66 2.32 -12.97
CA LEU A 85 -2.50 1.56 -11.72
C LEU A 85 -2.19 0.09 -11.95
N ALA A 86 -2.79 -0.57 -12.95
CA ALA A 86 -2.69 -2.02 -13.16
C ALA A 86 -1.77 -2.44 -14.31
N GLY A 87 -1.31 -1.50 -15.14
CA GLY A 87 -0.46 -1.79 -16.30
C GLY A 87 0.96 -2.21 -15.92
N LEU A 88 1.68 -2.89 -16.82
CA LEU A 88 3.11 -3.17 -16.65
C LEU A 88 3.90 -1.86 -16.85
N ALA A 89 4.47 -1.33 -15.79
CA ALA A 89 5.19 -0.05 -15.80
C ALA A 89 6.64 -0.22 -16.27
N GLU A 90 7.29 -1.29 -15.84
CA GLU A 90 8.69 -1.59 -16.17
C GLU A 90 8.85 -3.10 -16.38
N LEU A 91 9.76 -3.47 -17.28
CA LEU A 91 10.11 -4.87 -17.57
C LEU A 91 11.58 -4.98 -17.94
N HIS A 92 12.27 -5.90 -17.27
CA HIS A 92 13.66 -6.21 -17.50
C HIS A 92 13.81 -7.71 -17.72
N ASP A 93 14.49 -8.08 -18.82
CA ASP A 93 14.93 -9.44 -19.06
C ASP A 93 16.21 -9.70 -18.26
N VAL A 94 16.22 -10.78 -17.48
CA VAL A 94 17.32 -11.18 -16.61
C VAL A 94 17.84 -12.51 -17.12
N GLY A 95 18.65 -12.46 -18.17
CA GLY A 95 19.18 -13.64 -18.84
C GLY A 95 20.56 -14.07 -18.36
N ARG A 96 21.38 -13.14 -17.83
CA ARG A 96 22.77 -13.39 -17.44
C ARG A 96 23.15 -12.68 -16.15
N SER A 97 24.14 -13.21 -15.44
CA SER A 97 24.65 -12.60 -14.20
C SER A 97 25.18 -11.17 -14.39
N ALA A 98 25.78 -10.84 -15.54
CA ALA A 98 26.18 -9.47 -15.83
C ALA A 98 24.99 -8.50 -15.91
N ASP A 99 23.84 -8.97 -16.40
CA ASP A 99 22.61 -8.18 -16.50
C ASP A 99 22.05 -7.90 -15.10
N VAL A 100 22.15 -8.88 -14.19
CA VAL A 100 21.75 -8.74 -12.78
C VAL A 100 22.52 -7.61 -12.10
N ALA A 101 23.85 -7.59 -12.25
CA ALA A 101 24.69 -6.56 -11.62
C ALA A 101 24.39 -5.15 -12.16
N ALA A 102 24.14 -5.01 -13.47
CA ALA A 102 23.77 -3.73 -14.06
C ALA A 102 22.38 -3.28 -13.61
N LEU A 103 21.41 -4.20 -13.59
CA LEU A 103 20.05 -3.95 -13.15
C LEU A 103 19.97 -3.57 -11.67
N ALA A 104 20.75 -4.24 -10.83
CA ALA A 104 20.81 -3.92 -9.42
C ALA A 104 21.31 -2.51 -9.12
N ARG A 105 22.31 -2.02 -9.89
CA ARG A 105 22.77 -0.63 -9.78
C ARG A 105 21.69 0.35 -10.24
N LEU A 106 21.01 0.03 -11.35
CA LEU A 106 19.92 0.85 -11.89
C LEU A 106 18.80 1.01 -10.86
N LEU A 107 18.44 -0.08 -10.17
CA LEU A 107 17.34 -0.13 -9.22
C LEU A 107 17.79 0.06 -7.75
N SER A 108 19.03 0.51 -7.52
CA SER A 108 19.59 0.65 -6.18
C SER A 108 18.82 1.63 -5.28
N ARG A 109 18.03 2.53 -5.87
CA ARG A 109 17.20 3.52 -5.19
C ARG A 109 15.72 3.14 -5.11
N GLU A 110 15.31 2.00 -5.67
CA GLU A 110 13.92 1.55 -5.60
C GLU A 110 13.64 0.94 -4.22
N GLU A 111 13.03 1.75 -3.36
CA GLU A 111 12.76 1.40 -1.95
C GLU A 111 11.89 0.14 -1.79
N GLU A 112 10.97 -0.08 -2.73
CA GLU A 112 9.99 -1.17 -2.68
C GLU A 112 10.49 -2.48 -3.29
N LEU A 113 11.62 -2.48 -4.01
CA LEU A 113 12.12 -3.66 -4.71
C LEU A 113 12.46 -4.80 -3.75
N VAL A 114 13.24 -4.50 -2.71
CA VAL A 114 13.67 -5.49 -1.70
C VAL A 114 12.49 -6.07 -0.93
N PRO A 115 11.59 -5.26 -0.32
CA PRO A 115 10.47 -5.81 0.43
C PRO A 115 9.53 -6.65 -0.45
N ASP A 116 9.25 -6.24 -1.69
CA ASP A 116 8.37 -6.98 -2.59
C ASP A 116 8.94 -8.35 -2.99
N LEU A 117 10.21 -8.37 -3.39
CA LEU A 117 10.87 -9.63 -3.75
C LEU A 117 10.93 -10.59 -2.54
N ARG A 118 11.14 -10.07 -1.34
CA ARG A 118 11.14 -10.88 -0.10
C ARG A 118 9.75 -11.34 0.32
N ALA A 119 8.69 -10.58 0.03
CA ALA A 119 7.31 -10.99 0.31
C ALA A 119 6.94 -12.26 -0.49
N ALA A 120 7.40 -12.34 -1.74
CA ALA A 120 7.27 -13.54 -2.56
C ALA A 120 8.28 -14.64 -2.17
N ARG A 121 9.48 -14.27 -1.66
CA ARG A 121 10.60 -15.20 -1.43
C ARG A 121 11.12 -15.11 0.00
N PRO A 122 10.38 -15.63 0.99
CA PRO A 122 10.74 -15.51 2.41
C PRO A 122 12.05 -16.22 2.79
N TRP A 123 12.60 -17.08 1.92
CA TRP A 123 13.90 -17.73 2.11
C TRP A 123 15.09 -16.85 1.75
N LEU A 124 14.89 -15.71 1.09
CA LEU A 124 15.98 -14.81 0.76
C LEU A 124 16.41 -14.01 1.99
N PRO A 125 17.73 -13.81 2.18
CA PRO A 125 18.23 -13.02 3.29
C PRO A 125 17.75 -11.56 3.15
N PRO A 126 17.61 -10.83 4.26
CA PRO A 126 17.58 -9.37 4.18
C PRO A 126 18.90 -8.88 3.57
N GLY A 127 18.86 -7.84 2.75
CA GLY A 127 20.05 -7.37 2.08
C GLY A 127 19.77 -6.18 1.18
N ARG A 128 20.82 -5.72 0.51
CA ARG A 128 20.72 -4.67 -0.51
C ARG A 128 20.05 -5.22 -1.78
N PRO A 129 19.50 -4.37 -2.65
CA PRO A 129 18.94 -4.80 -3.94
C PRO A 129 19.88 -5.71 -4.75
N GLU A 130 21.18 -5.42 -4.72
CA GLU A 130 22.24 -6.17 -5.42
C GLU A 130 22.35 -7.62 -4.92
N GLU A 131 22.52 -7.79 -3.62
CA GLU A 131 22.61 -9.10 -2.96
C GLU A 131 21.33 -9.91 -3.19
N LEU A 132 20.17 -9.25 -3.16
CA LEU A 132 18.88 -9.89 -3.32
C LEU A 132 18.66 -10.37 -4.76
N LEU A 133 18.92 -9.52 -5.76
CA LEU A 133 18.75 -9.89 -7.17
C LEU A 133 19.75 -10.99 -7.59
N GLU A 134 20.99 -10.96 -7.08
CA GLU A 134 21.94 -12.06 -7.26
C GLU A 134 21.44 -13.37 -6.62
N ALA A 135 20.86 -13.30 -5.42
CA ALA A 135 20.31 -14.47 -4.74
C ALA A 135 19.07 -15.04 -5.47
N VAL A 136 18.20 -14.18 -6.00
CA VAL A 136 17.07 -14.60 -6.87
C VAL A 136 17.63 -15.32 -8.10
N PHE A 137 18.53 -14.68 -8.86
CA PHE A 137 19.07 -15.25 -10.09
C PHE A 137 19.76 -16.61 -9.84
N SER A 138 20.50 -16.72 -8.75
CA SER A 138 21.22 -17.96 -8.38
C SER A 138 20.29 -19.10 -7.97
N SER A 139 19.10 -18.79 -7.45
CA SER A 139 18.15 -19.79 -6.92
C SER A 139 16.99 -20.11 -7.87
N GLU A 140 16.74 -19.28 -8.89
CA GLU A 140 15.55 -19.38 -9.74
C GLU A 140 15.86 -19.34 -11.25
N TRP A 141 17.13 -19.10 -11.64
CA TRP A 141 17.59 -18.97 -13.04
C TRP A 141 16.89 -17.82 -13.81
N SER A 142 17.20 -17.65 -15.10
CA SER A 142 16.74 -16.54 -15.95
C SER A 142 15.22 -16.31 -15.93
N GLY A 143 14.81 -15.05 -16.01
CA GLY A 143 13.41 -14.66 -16.01
C GLY A 143 13.21 -13.17 -16.26
N PHE A 144 12.07 -12.66 -15.82
CA PHE A 144 11.66 -11.27 -16.00
C PHE A 144 11.49 -10.60 -14.64
N LEU A 145 12.16 -9.47 -14.43
CA LEU A 145 11.86 -8.55 -13.34
C LEU A 145 10.90 -7.48 -13.88
N GLY A 146 9.69 -7.40 -13.32
CA GLY A 146 8.66 -6.46 -13.76
C GLY A 146 8.11 -5.62 -12.61
N ARG A 147 7.63 -4.42 -12.94
CA ARG A 147 6.90 -3.53 -12.02
C ARG A 147 5.44 -3.45 -12.47
N LEU A 148 4.53 -3.95 -11.64
CA LEU A 148 3.09 -3.91 -11.90
C LEU A 148 2.53 -2.58 -11.39
N GLY A 149 2.24 -1.64 -12.28
CA GLY A 149 1.82 -0.28 -11.96
C GLY A 149 2.98 0.59 -11.47
N ALA A 150 2.92 1.90 -11.72
CA ALA A 150 3.98 2.81 -11.27
C ALA A 150 4.14 2.84 -9.73
N SER A 151 3.10 2.46 -9.00
CA SER A 151 3.12 2.38 -7.53
C SER A 151 2.77 0.98 -7.01
N GLY A 152 2.86 -0.06 -7.83
CA GLY A 152 2.56 -1.43 -7.38
C GLY A 152 3.79 -2.29 -7.15
N ALA A 153 3.60 -3.59 -7.31
CA ALA A 153 4.55 -4.60 -6.88
C ALA A 153 5.70 -4.78 -7.88
N TRP A 154 6.92 -4.87 -7.36
CA TRP A 154 8.02 -5.52 -8.07
C TRP A 154 7.86 -7.04 -8.01
N VAL A 155 7.93 -7.70 -9.17
CA VAL A 155 7.76 -9.15 -9.29
C VAL A 155 8.87 -9.75 -10.15
N TYR A 156 9.30 -10.95 -9.80
CA TYR A 156 10.18 -11.77 -10.62
C TYR A 156 9.44 -13.03 -11.06
N ALA A 157 9.39 -13.28 -12.37
CA ALA A 157 8.66 -14.38 -12.99
C ALA A 157 9.54 -15.10 -14.02
N ALA A 158 9.45 -16.43 -14.12
CA ALA A 158 10.24 -17.21 -15.06
C ALA A 158 9.80 -17.03 -16.53
N SER A 159 8.53 -16.63 -16.72
CA SER A 159 7.93 -16.51 -18.05
C SER A 159 6.95 -15.34 -18.14
N VAL A 160 6.66 -14.91 -19.37
CA VAL A 160 5.61 -13.92 -19.65
C VAL A 160 4.23 -14.41 -19.17
N ALA A 161 3.96 -15.72 -19.27
CA ALA A 161 2.69 -16.29 -18.81
C ALA A 161 2.51 -16.15 -17.29
N GLU A 162 3.56 -16.40 -16.52
CA GLU A 162 3.56 -16.19 -15.07
C GLU A 162 3.41 -14.71 -14.71
N LEU A 163 4.12 -13.83 -15.42
CA LEU A 163 3.99 -12.38 -15.26
C LEU A 163 2.56 -11.91 -15.54
N GLN A 164 1.92 -12.43 -16.59
CA GLN A 164 0.53 -12.12 -16.93
C GLN A 164 -0.45 -12.60 -15.85
N GLN A 165 -0.20 -13.76 -15.23
CA GLN A 165 -1.01 -14.24 -14.11
C GLN A 165 -0.90 -13.31 -12.90
N LEU A 166 0.32 -12.89 -12.54
CA LEU A 166 0.52 -11.91 -11.47
C LEU A 166 -0.11 -10.56 -11.79
N GLY A 167 0.05 -10.09 -13.04
CA GLY A 167 -0.61 -8.89 -13.54
C GLY A 167 -2.15 -8.96 -13.42
N HIS A 168 -2.75 -10.11 -13.74
CA HIS A 168 -4.20 -10.30 -13.57
C HIS A 168 -4.62 -10.24 -12.10
N ARG A 169 -3.88 -10.89 -11.18
CA ARG A 169 -4.16 -10.84 -9.74
C ARG A 169 -4.00 -9.43 -9.17
N TYR A 170 -2.96 -8.71 -9.60
CA TYR A 170 -2.77 -7.32 -9.22
C TYR A 170 -3.89 -6.43 -9.79
N GLY A 171 -4.33 -6.68 -11.03
CA GLY A 171 -5.48 -6.02 -11.62
C GLY A 171 -6.78 -6.21 -10.83
N GLN A 172 -7.01 -7.41 -10.26
CA GLN A 172 -8.14 -7.67 -9.35
C GLN A 172 -8.04 -6.84 -8.06
N LEU A 173 -6.83 -6.67 -7.51
CA LEU A 173 -6.59 -5.79 -6.36
C LEU A 173 -6.87 -4.33 -6.72
N VAL A 174 -6.40 -3.85 -7.86
CA VAL A 174 -6.64 -2.48 -8.33
C VAL A 174 -8.13 -2.24 -8.59
N GLU A 175 -8.84 -3.21 -9.15
CA GLU A 175 -10.29 -3.11 -9.37
C GLU A 175 -11.05 -3.06 -8.05
N ALA A 176 -10.72 -3.95 -7.10
CA ALA A 176 -11.30 -3.91 -5.76
C ALA A 176 -10.99 -2.56 -5.08
N PHE A 177 -9.76 -2.06 -5.22
CA PHE A 177 -9.33 -0.76 -4.73
C PHE A 177 -10.18 0.37 -5.31
N LEU A 178 -10.31 0.50 -6.63
CA LEU A 178 -11.07 1.59 -7.27
C LEU A 178 -12.56 1.59 -6.91
N ASN A 179 -13.13 0.42 -6.61
CA ASN A 179 -14.52 0.27 -6.19
C ASN A 179 -14.75 0.45 -4.67
N SER A 180 -13.70 0.75 -3.92
CA SER A 180 -13.77 0.94 -2.46
C SER A 180 -13.80 2.41 -2.06
N ARG A 181 -14.33 2.68 -0.87
CA ARG A 181 -14.33 3.98 -0.20
C ARG A 181 -13.06 4.15 0.63
N ALA A 182 -12.71 5.39 0.97
CA ALA A 182 -11.56 5.69 1.84
C ALA A 182 -11.65 4.98 3.20
N SER A 183 -12.83 4.93 3.83
CA SER A 183 -13.06 4.23 5.10
C SER A 183 -12.85 2.72 5.01
N GLU A 184 -13.25 2.10 3.90
CA GLU A 184 -13.08 0.65 3.66
C GLU A 184 -11.59 0.29 3.53
N VAL A 185 -10.79 1.18 2.94
CA VAL A 185 -9.35 0.95 2.77
C VAL A 185 -8.59 1.23 4.04
N LEU A 186 -8.94 2.30 4.75
CA LEU A 186 -8.42 2.55 6.09
C LEU A 186 -8.66 1.34 7.02
N LEU A 187 -9.86 0.75 6.99
CA LEU A 187 -10.15 -0.44 7.80
C LEU A 187 -9.36 -1.67 7.33
N ALA A 188 -9.19 -1.85 6.02
CA ALA A 188 -8.36 -2.93 5.48
C ALA A 188 -6.88 -2.79 5.88
N LEU A 189 -6.36 -1.55 5.94
CA LEU A 189 -5.00 -1.23 6.38
C LEU A 189 -4.82 -1.37 7.90
N ALA A 190 -5.88 -1.15 8.69
CA ALA A 190 -5.83 -1.32 10.15
C ALA A 190 -5.72 -2.79 10.58
N GLY A 191 -6.19 -3.73 9.75
CA GLY A 191 -6.28 -5.15 10.11
C GLY A 191 -5.00 -5.97 9.88
N ALA A 192 -4.11 -5.53 8.99
CA ALA A 192 -2.88 -6.24 8.64
C ALA A 192 -1.90 -5.33 7.92
N ASP A 193 -0.63 -5.76 7.82
CA ASP A 193 0.32 -5.14 6.90
C ASP A 193 -0.10 -5.39 5.44
N ARG A 194 -0.24 -4.31 4.69
CA ARG A 194 -0.88 -4.26 3.37
C ARG A 194 -0.18 -3.24 2.48
N PRO A 195 1.08 -3.54 2.12
CA PRO A 195 1.95 -2.57 1.47
C PRO A 195 1.44 -2.16 0.08
N LEU A 196 0.72 -3.02 -0.65
CA LEU A 196 0.18 -2.66 -1.97
C LEU A 196 -1.05 -1.76 -1.85
N LEU A 197 -1.98 -2.07 -0.94
CA LEU A 197 -3.11 -1.19 -0.69
C LEU A 197 -2.66 0.19 -0.21
N LEU A 198 -1.64 0.24 0.65
CA LEU A 198 -1.05 1.49 1.14
C LEU A 198 -0.48 2.32 -0.02
N ARG A 199 0.29 1.70 -0.92
CA ARG A 199 0.85 2.36 -2.09
C ARG A 199 -0.22 2.85 -3.07
N LEU A 200 -1.24 2.03 -3.33
CA LEU A 200 -2.37 2.43 -4.17
C LEU A 200 -3.11 3.64 -3.60
N GLU A 201 -3.34 3.68 -2.28
CA GLU A 201 -4.00 4.81 -1.63
C GLU A 201 -3.15 6.08 -1.67
N ARG A 202 -1.82 5.96 -1.57
CA ARG A 202 -0.91 7.10 -1.79
C ARG A 202 -0.89 7.59 -3.23
N ALA A 203 -1.00 6.68 -4.20
CA ALA A 203 -0.94 6.99 -5.64
C ALA A 203 -2.26 7.49 -6.22
N SER A 204 -3.38 7.18 -5.56
CA SER A 204 -4.72 7.59 -5.98
C SER A 204 -5.60 7.85 -4.75
N PRO A 205 -5.29 8.90 -3.97
CA PRO A 205 -6.04 9.22 -2.76
C PRO A 205 -7.50 9.51 -3.10
N ARG A 206 -8.40 9.00 -2.26
CA ARG A 206 -9.83 9.08 -2.53
C ARG A 206 -10.53 10.25 -1.84
N PRO A 207 -11.62 10.77 -2.44
CA PRO A 207 -12.47 11.73 -1.77
C PRO A 207 -13.10 11.10 -0.53
N LEU A 208 -13.03 11.85 0.58
CA LEU A 208 -13.54 11.41 1.87
C LEU A 208 -15.06 11.50 1.88
N THR A 209 -15.72 10.37 2.05
CA THR A 209 -17.18 10.29 2.19
C THR A 209 -17.53 9.60 3.50
N PRO A 210 -18.36 10.22 4.37
CA PRO A 210 -18.77 9.65 5.66
C PRO A 210 -19.89 8.60 5.49
N LEU A 211 -19.72 7.69 4.53
CA LEU A 211 -20.67 6.62 4.26
C LEU A 211 -20.31 5.37 5.07
N GLU A 212 -21.32 4.55 5.35
CA GLU A 212 -21.16 3.27 6.04
C GLU A 212 -20.13 2.39 5.34
N THR A 213 -19.23 1.80 6.12
CA THR A 213 -18.25 0.83 5.65
C THR A 213 -18.96 -0.45 5.23
N ARG A 214 -18.70 -0.96 4.03
CA ARG A 214 -19.19 -2.27 3.61
C ARG A 214 -18.17 -3.34 4.00
N ALA A 215 -18.48 -4.15 5.02
CA ALA A 215 -17.61 -5.22 5.48
C ALA A 215 -17.17 -6.17 4.35
N ALA A 216 -18.07 -6.49 3.41
CA ALA A 216 -17.74 -7.32 2.25
C ALA A 216 -16.64 -6.71 1.35
N GLN A 217 -16.63 -5.38 1.20
CA GLN A 217 -15.62 -4.69 0.39
C GLN A 217 -14.24 -4.72 1.07
N VAL A 218 -14.20 -4.52 2.39
CA VAL A 218 -12.98 -4.61 3.21
C VAL A 218 -12.35 -6.01 3.13
N GLN A 219 -13.19 -7.05 3.19
CA GLN A 219 -12.77 -8.43 3.01
C GLN A 219 -12.27 -8.69 1.58
N MET A 220 -12.92 -8.11 0.56
CA MET A 220 -12.49 -8.27 -0.84
C MET A 220 -11.11 -7.66 -1.09
N LEU A 221 -10.85 -6.44 -0.61
CA LEU A 221 -9.52 -5.81 -0.68
C LEU A 221 -8.47 -6.68 -0.01
N SER A 222 -8.79 -7.14 1.20
CA SER A 222 -7.91 -7.97 2.01
C SER A 222 -7.54 -9.28 1.35
N ARG A 223 -8.55 -9.94 0.78
CA ARG A 223 -8.38 -11.18 0.07
C ARG A 223 -7.62 -10.99 -1.23
N ALA A 224 -7.86 -9.90 -1.96
CA ALA A 224 -7.20 -9.64 -3.24
C ALA A 224 -5.68 -9.47 -3.06
N GLU A 225 -5.25 -8.68 -2.07
CA GLU A 225 -3.81 -8.52 -1.80
C GLU A 225 -3.17 -9.82 -1.29
N ALA A 226 -3.84 -10.55 -0.39
CA ALA A 226 -3.33 -11.83 0.07
C ALA A 226 -3.20 -12.85 -1.07
N THR A 227 -4.21 -12.93 -1.94
CA THR A 227 -4.22 -13.83 -3.11
C THR A 227 -3.10 -13.49 -4.09
N PHE A 228 -2.78 -12.20 -4.27
CA PHE A 228 -1.65 -11.77 -5.09
C PHE A 228 -0.33 -12.29 -4.52
N TRP A 229 -0.06 -12.05 -3.23
CA TRP A 229 1.19 -12.47 -2.60
C TRP A 229 1.33 -13.98 -2.47
N ASP A 230 0.24 -14.71 -2.23
CA ASP A 230 0.24 -16.17 -2.22
C ASP A 230 0.58 -16.73 -3.61
N ALA A 231 0.04 -16.14 -4.68
CA ALA A 231 0.37 -16.54 -6.05
C ALA A 231 1.84 -16.27 -6.39
N ALA A 232 2.36 -15.09 -6.02
CA ALA A 232 3.76 -14.74 -6.23
C ALA A 232 4.71 -15.68 -5.48
N ARG A 233 4.37 -16.05 -4.25
CA ARG A 233 5.13 -17.02 -3.44
C ARG A 233 5.09 -18.41 -4.05
N GLN A 234 3.92 -18.86 -4.49
CA GLN A 234 3.77 -20.18 -5.10
C GLN A 234 4.60 -20.29 -6.40
N GLN A 235 4.56 -19.27 -7.26
CA GLN A 235 5.39 -19.23 -8.47
C GLN A 235 6.88 -19.30 -8.13
N ALA A 236 7.35 -18.48 -7.18
CA ALA A 236 8.75 -18.47 -6.77
C ALA A 236 9.20 -19.82 -6.17
N MET A 237 8.35 -20.47 -5.37
CA MET A 237 8.65 -21.80 -4.82
C MET A 237 8.77 -22.85 -5.92
N THR A 238 7.81 -22.91 -6.84
CA THR A 238 7.83 -23.83 -7.98
C THR A 238 9.06 -23.62 -8.86
N GLN A 239 9.42 -22.36 -9.13
CA GLN A 239 10.61 -22.02 -9.91
C GLN A 239 11.90 -22.48 -9.21
N ARG A 240 12.04 -22.20 -7.92
CA ARG A 240 13.18 -22.62 -7.12
C ARG A 240 13.34 -24.13 -7.08
N ASP A 241 12.25 -24.85 -6.86
CA ASP A 241 12.28 -26.31 -6.78
C ASP A 241 12.64 -26.93 -8.14
N ALA A 242 12.08 -26.40 -9.24
CA ALA A 242 12.45 -26.81 -10.59
C ALA A 242 13.92 -26.54 -10.90
N TRP A 243 14.47 -25.42 -10.45
CA TRP A 243 15.89 -25.11 -10.59
C TRP A 243 16.77 -26.08 -9.80
N ALA A 244 16.43 -26.31 -8.52
CA ALA A 244 17.15 -27.26 -7.68
C ALA A 244 17.18 -28.67 -8.26
N SER A 245 16.10 -29.11 -8.92
CA SER A 245 16.06 -30.40 -9.63
C SER A 245 16.96 -30.45 -10.87
N ARG A 246 17.21 -29.33 -11.55
CA ARG A 246 18.13 -29.27 -12.70
C ARG A 246 19.60 -29.25 -12.30
N GLN A 247 19.89 -28.86 -11.07
CA GLN A 247 21.25 -28.78 -10.53
C GLN A 247 21.74 -30.09 -9.86
N ARG A 248 20.85 -31.07 -9.71
CA ARG A 248 21.18 -32.41 -9.19
C ARG A 248 21.48 -33.37 -10.34
#